data_AF-A0A7V4Q6I5-F1
#
_entry.id   AF-A0A7V4Q6I5-F1
#
_cell.length_a   1.000
_cell.length_b   1.000
_cell.length_c   1.000
_cell.angle_alpha   90.00
_cell.angle_beta   90.00
_cell.angle_gamma   90.00
#
_symmetry.space_group_name_H-M   'P 1'
#
loop_
_entity.id
_entity.type
_entity.pdbx_description
1 polymer ?
#
loop_
_entity_poly.entity_id
_entity_poly.type
_entity_poly.pdbx_seq_one_letter_code
_entity_poly.pdbx_strand_id
1 'polypeptide(L)' 'READFGIAGGRGEGLLFKNGEILRKVPEGELADALVEEVLKAEKLK' A
#
# COMPACT_ATOMS: atom_id res chain seq x y z
N ARG A 1 2.35 11.15 -12.88
CA ARG A 1 2.25 11.22 -11.40
C ARG A 1 0.85 10.73 -11.08
N GLU A 2 0.61 9.42 -11.28
CA GLU A 2 -0.72 8.80 -11.36
C GLU A 2 -0.60 7.33 -10.94
N ALA A 3 -0.18 7.06 -9.71
CA ALA A 3 -0.25 5.71 -9.18
C ALA A 3 -1.53 5.60 -8.34
N ASP A 4 -2.41 4.67 -8.69
CA ASP A 4 -3.62 4.39 -7.90
C ASP A 4 -3.25 3.89 -6.50
N PHE A 5 -2.15 3.13 -6.39
CA PHE A 5 -1.61 2.60 -5.14
C PHE A 5 -0.11 2.92 -5.01
N GLY A 6 0.36 3.13 -3.79
CA GLY A 6 1.78 3.36 -3.52
C GLY A 6 2.18 3.03 -2.09
N ILE A 7 3.49 2.86 -1.86
CA ILE A 7 4.07 2.61 -0.54
C ILE A 7 5.23 3.57 -0.25
N ALA A 8 5.42 3.91 1.03
CA ALA A 8 6.61 4.61 1.51
C ALA A 8 7.14 3.88 2.76
N GLY A 9 8.42 3.48 2.73
CA GLY A 9 9.09 2.84 3.86
C GLY A 9 9.96 3.79 4.67
N GLY A 10 10.25 3.43 5.92
CA GLY A 10 11.23 4.08 6.78
C GLY A 10 11.12 3.61 8.24
N ARG A 11 12.16 3.81 9.08
CA ARG A 11 12.16 3.49 10.53
C ARG A 11 11.46 2.17 10.96
N GLY A 12 11.51 1.11 10.14
CA GLY A 12 10.91 -0.19 10.46
C GLY A 12 9.40 -0.28 10.22
N GLU A 13 8.82 0.74 9.59
CA GLU A 13 7.41 0.84 9.24
C GLU A 13 7.27 1.29 7.78
N GLY A 14 6.08 1.12 7.23
CA GLY A 14 5.74 1.82 6.02
C GLY A 14 4.25 2.09 5.89
N LEU A 15 3.95 3.04 5.02
CA LEU A 15 2.62 3.54 4.76
C LEU A 15 2.19 3.07 3.39
N LEU A 16 0.96 2.58 3.32
CA LEU A 16 0.29 2.21 2.09
C LEU A 16 -0.74 3.29 1.77
N PHE A 17 -0.74 3.76 0.53
CA PHE A 17 -1.59 4.85 0.05
C PHE A 17 -2.39 4.42 -1.17
N LYS A 18 -3.58 4.99 -1.34
CA LYS A 18 -4.37 4.89 -2.55
C LYS A 18 -4.82 6.29 -2.98
N ASN A 19 -4.54 6.67 -4.23
CA ASN A 19 -4.88 8.01 -4.76
C ASN A 19 -4.40 9.19 -3.88
N GLY A 20 -3.26 9.01 -3.20
CA GLY A 20 -2.70 10.02 -2.29
C GLY A 20 -3.29 10.03 -0.87
N GLU A 21 -4.25 9.16 -0.56
CA GLU A 21 -4.79 8.99 0.79
C GLU A 21 -4.15 7.79 1.49
N ILE A 22 -3.85 7.93 2.78
CA ILE A 22 -3.27 6.83 3.59
C ILE A 22 -4.36 5.79 3.86
N LEU A 23 -4.10 4.54 3.48
CA LEU A 23 -4.96 3.40 3.82
C LEU A 23 -4.61 2.79 5.17
N ARG A 24 -3.35 2.37 5.33
CA ARG A 24 -2.85 1.70 6.53
C ARG A 24 -1.34 1.83 6.68
N LYS A 25 -0.86 1.64 7.91
CA LYS A 25 0.55 1.50 8.27
C LYS A 25 0.85 0.04 8.58
N VAL A 26 1.96 -0.48 8.10
CA VAL A 26 2.41 -1.87 8.32
C VAL A 26 3.89 -1.89 8.71
N PRO A 27 4.40 -2.99 9.30
CA PRO A 27 5.84 -3.20 9.42
C PRO A 27 6.53 -3.12 8.06
N GLU A 28 7.75 -2.59 8.00
CA GLU A 28 8.48 -2.41 6.73
C GLU A 28 8.69 -3.74 5.98
N GLY A 29 8.87 -4.84 6.72
CA GLY A 29 9.02 -6.18 6.15
C GLY A 29 7.76 -6.73 5.47
N GLU A 30 6.58 -6.16 5.73
CA GLU A 30 5.30 -6.57 5.16
C GLU A 30 4.82 -5.62 4.04
N LEU A 31 5.60 -4.56 3.75
CA LEU A 31 5.15 -3.44 2.93
C LEU A 31 4.83 -3.84 1.48
N ALA A 32 5.65 -4.70 0.89
CA ALA A 32 5.46 -5.20 -0.46
C ALA A 32 4.24 -6.13 -0.56
N ASP A 33 4.10 -7.05 0.40
CA ASP A 33 2.97 -7.98 0.44
C ASP A 33 1.65 -7.23 0.65
N ALA A 34 1.64 -6.23 1.53
CA ALA A 34 0.49 -5.38 1.76
C ALA A 34 0.06 -4.60 0.50
N LEU A 35 1.01 -4.12 -0.30
CA LEU A 35 0.70 -3.46 -1.58
C LEU A 35 0.04 -4.44 -2.56
N VAL A 36 0.61 -5.64 -2.72
CA VAL A 36 0.05 -6.67 -3.62
C VAL A 36 -1.35 -7.08 -3.17
N GLU A 37 -1.55 -7.28 -1.87
CA GLU A 37 -2.86 -7.62 -1.29
C GLU A 37 -3.92 -6.56 -1.64
N GLU A 38 -3.63 -5.27 -1.45
CA GLU A 38 -4.59 -4.20 -1.75
C GLU A 38 -4.89 -4.10 -3.24
N VAL A 39 -3.89 -4.26 -4.11
CA VAL A 39 -4.10 -4.27 -5.56
C VAL A 39 -5.02 -5.43 -5.96
N LEU A 40 -4.74 -6.65 -5.48
CA LEU A 40 -5.56 -7.83 -5.77
C LEU A 40 -6.98 -7.72 -5.21
N LYS A 41 -7.13 -7.13 -4.02
CA LYS A 41 -8.43 -6.89 -3.40
C LYS A 41 -9.24 -5.88 -4.21
N ALA A 42 -8.61 -4.84 -4.72
CA ALA A 42 -9.27 -3.86 -5.58
C ALA A 42 -9.73 -4.46 -6.91
N GLU A 43 -8.94 -5.36 -7.52
CA GLU A 43 -9.36 -6.10 -8.72
C GLU A 43 -10.56 -7.00 -8.49
N LYS A 44 -10.67 -7.65 -7.31
CA LYS A 44 -11.80 -8.53 -6.96
C LYS A 44 -13.11 -7.80 -6.64
N LEU A 45 -13.05 -6.49 -6.41
CA LEU A 45 -14.21 -5.65 -6.10
C LEU A 45 -14.82 -4.99 -7.35
N LYS A 46 -14.21 -5.20 -8.52
CA LYS A 46 -14.75 -4.82 -9.83
C LYS A 46 -15.71 -5.88 -10.34
#